data_AF-A0AAJ1AJP8-F1
#
_entry.id   AF-A0AAJ1AJP8-F1
#
_cell.length_a   1.000
_cell.length_b   1.000
_cell.length_c   1.000
_cell.angle_alpha   90.00
_cell.angle_beta   90.00
_cell.angle_gamma   90.00
#
_symmetry.space_group_name_H-M   'P 1'
#
loop_
_entity.id
_entity.type
_entity.pdbx_description
1 polymer ?
#
loop_
_entity_poly.entity_id
_entity_poly.type
_entity_poly.pdbx_seq_one_letter_code
_entity_poly.pdbx_strand_id
1 'polypeptide(L)'
;MNTRHMMKTLKTLLSLLILGVLLALSGTDAQSASVRFAVIGDYGFAGQPEADVANLVKSWNPDFIITVGDNNYPSGAVSTIDNNIGQYYHDFISPYLGLWGPGATINRFFPSLGNHDWATTGAQPYLDYFTLPNNERYYDVVWGPV
;
A
#
# COMPACT_ATOMS: atom_id res chain seq x y z
N MET A 1 -35.95 41.43 34.90
CA MET A 1 -34.74 40.96 34.18
C MET A 1 -34.76 41.60 32.79
N ASN A 2 -33.68 42.29 32.39
CA ASN A 2 -33.68 43.11 31.18
C ASN A 2 -33.73 42.23 29.92
N THR A 3 -34.64 42.51 28.97
CA THR A 3 -34.87 41.71 27.75
C THR A 3 -33.61 41.53 26.90
N ARG A 4 -32.73 42.54 26.89
CA ARG A 4 -31.40 42.46 26.26
C ARG A 4 -30.46 41.43 26.90
N HIS A 5 -30.58 41.20 28.20
CA HIS A 5 -29.77 40.20 28.90
C HIS A 5 -30.28 38.79 28.56
N MET A 6 -31.60 38.58 28.60
CA MET A 6 -32.25 37.31 28.25
C MET A 6 -31.94 36.86 26.80
N MET A 7 -31.92 37.80 25.84
CA MET A 7 -31.55 37.50 24.45
C MET A 7 -30.07 37.16 24.26
N LYS A 8 -29.16 37.68 25.10
CA LYS A 8 -27.74 37.29 25.07
C LYS A 8 -27.57 35.88 25.59
N THR A 9 -28.19 35.55 26.74
CA THR A 9 -28.13 34.21 27.32
C THR A 9 -28.75 33.16 26.40
N LEU A 10 -29.88 33.46 25.74
CA LEU A 10 -30.53 32.56 24.80
C LEU A 10 -29.68 32.30 23.54
N LYS A 11 -29.00 33.33 23.02
CA LYS A 11 -28.05 33.16 21.89
C LYS A 11 -26.86 32.31 22.28
N THR A 12 -26.26 32.52 23.45
CA THR A 12 -25.13 31.72 23.94
C THR A 12 -25.53 30.26 24.16
N LEU A 13 -26.72 29.99 24.72
CA LEU A 13 -27.26 28.64 24.89
C LEU A 13 -27.53 27.95 23.54
N LEU A 14 -28.08 28.67 22.55
CA LEU A 14 -28.27 28.14 21.19
C LEU A 14 -26.93 27.83 20.50
N SER A 15 -25.93 28.69 20.64
CA SER A 15 -24.59 28.49 20.07
C SER A 15 -23.88 27.28 20.67
N LEU A 16 -24.01 27.07 21.99
CA LEU A 16 -23.46 25.90 22.68
C LEU A 16 -24.20 24.61 22.30
N LEU A 17 -25.51 24.67 22.08
CA LEU A 17 -26.30 23.53 21.60
C LEU A 17 -25.93 23.16 20.15
N ILE A 18 -25.75 24.15 19.26
CA ILE A 18 -25.34 23.94 17.87
C ILE A 18 -23.91 23.39 17.81
N LEU A 19 -22.98 23.90 18.63
CA LEU A 19 -21.62 23.40 18.72
C LEU A 19 -21.56 21.97 19.28
N GLY A 20 -22.39 21.65 20.28
CA GLY A 20 -22.52 20.30 20.83
C GLY A 20 -23.11 19.28 19.84
N VAL A 21 -24.06 19.70 19.00
CA VAL A 21 -24.63 18.87 17.93
C VAL A 21 -23.63 18.67 16.78
N LEU A 22 -22.85 19.69 16.41
CA LEU A 22 -21.77 19.58 15.43
C LEU A 22 -20.63 18.65 15.90
N LEU A 23 -20.32 18.65 17.20
CA LEU A 23 -19.37 17.72 17.83
C LEU A 23 -19.92 16.29 17.93
N ALA A 24 -21.22 16.12 18.15
CA ALA A 24 -21.87 14.80 18.16
C ALA A 24 -22.03 14.19 16.75
N LEU A 25 -22.10 15.02 15.71
CA LEU A 25 -22.14 14.60 14.29
C LEU A 25 -20.75 14.37 13.67
N SER A 26 -19.68 14.72 14.38
CA SER A 26 -18.28 14.47 13.97
C SER A 26 -17.67 13.25 14.65
N GLY A 27 -18.49 12.44 15.33
CA GLY A 27 -18.20 11.03 15.53
C GLY A 27 -18.23 10.34 14.17
N THR A 28 -17.20 10.53 13.35
CA THR A 28 -16.93 9.65 12.24
C THR A 28 -16.85 8.25 12.82
N ASP A 29 -17.78 7.38 12.42
CA ASP A 29 -17.64 5.95 12.61
C ASP A 29 -16.26 5.57 12.09
N ALA A 30 -15.29 5.48 12.99
CA ALA A 30 -14.04 4.77 12.76
C ALA A 30 -14.39 3.29 12.77
N GLN A 31 -15.23 2.88 11.83
CA GLN A 31 -15.35 1.50 11.46
C GLN A 31 -13.95 1.12 10.98
N SER A 32 -13.22 0.42 11.85
CA SER A 32 -11.89 -0.12 11.54
C SER A 32 -11.99 -0.77 10.17
N ALA A 33 -11.46 -0.10 9.14
CA ALA A 33 -11.51 -0.62 7.79
C ALA A 33 -10.79 -1.97 7.83
N SER A 34 -11.48 -3.03 7.44
CA SER A 34 -10.87 -4.35 7.34
C SER A 34 -9.80 -4.26 6.27
N VAL A 35 -8.54 -4.48 6.65
CA VAL A 35 -7.42 -4.55 5.71
C VAL A 35 -7.20 -6.00 5.32
N ARG A 36 -7.08 -6.25 4.03
CA ARG A 36 -6.67 -7.53 3.46
C ARG A 36 -5.40 -7.33 2.67
N PHE A 37 -4.34 -8.04 3.04
CA PHE A 37 -3.10 -8.04 2.28
C PHE A 37 -2.63 -9.47 2.01
N ALA A 38 -1.87 -9.63 0.94
CA ALA A 38 -1.24 -10.90 0.61
C ALA A 38 0.23 -10.89 1.03
N VAL A 39 0.73 -12.06 1.44
CA VAL A 39 2.13 -12.31 1.74
C VAL A 39 2.60 -13.43 0.83
N ILE A 40 3.59 -13.14 -0.01
CA ILE A 40 4.17 -14.11 -0.95
C ILE A 40 5.70 -14.12 -0.83
N GLY A 41 6.34 -15.18 -1.28
CA GLY A 41 7.80 -15.31 -1.30
C GLY A 41 8.20 -16.38 -2.29
N ASP A 42 9.49 -16.41 -2.64
CA ASP A 42 10.03 -17.40 -3.58
C ASP A 42 9.23 -17.42 -4.89
N TYR A 43 8.96 -16.21 -5.40
CA TYR A 43 8.19 -15.95 -6.62
C TYR A 43 9.05 -15.22 -7.64
N GLY A 44 8.53 -14.97 -8.84
CA GLY A 44 9.25 -14.19 -9.83
C GLY A 44 10.20 -15.03 -10.65
N PHE A 45 9.71 -16.20 -11.08
CA PHE A 45 10.19 -16.89 -12.26
C PHE A 45 9.08 -16.86 -13.32
N ALA A 46 9.19 -15.97 -14.30
CA ALA A 46 8.16 -15.79 -15.31
C ALA A 46 7.78 -17.11 -16.00
N GLY A 47 6.48 -17.37 -16.07
CA GLY A 47 5.91 -18.59 -16.63
C GLY A 47 4.48 -18.83 -16.16
N GLN A 48 3.91 -19.98 -16.55
CA GLN A 48 2.57 -20.38 -16.12
C GLN A 48 2.43 -20.49 -14.58
N PRO A 49 3.39 -21.07 -13.84
CA PRO A 49 3.28 -21.16 -12.39
C PRO A 49 3.17 -19.78 -11.71
N GLU A 50 3.98 -18.81 -12.14
CA GLU A 50 3.89 -17.43 -11.61
C GLU A 50 2.56 -16.79 -11.99
N ALA A 51 2.07 -17.00 -13.22
CA ALA A 51 0.76 -16.51 -13.64
C ALA A 51 -0.37 -17.06 -12.75
N ASP A 52 -0.31 -18.35 -12.41
CA ASP A 52 -1.31 -19.01 -11.56
C ASP A 52 -1.29 -18.47 -10.12
N VAL A 53 -0.09 -18.25 -9.56
CA VAL A 53 0.08 -17.62 -8.24
C VAL A 53 -0.44 -16.18 -8.24
N ALA A 54 -0.06 -15.38 -9.24
CA ALA A 54 -0.52 -14.01 -9.36
C ALA A 54 -2.05 -13.92 -9.49
N ASN A 55 -2.67 -14.84 -10.25
CA ASN A 55 -4.12 -14.92 -10.37
C ASN A 55 -4.79 -15.30 -9.04
N LEU A 56 -4.22 -16.25 -8.29
CA LEU A 56 -4.70 -16.61 -6.95
C LEU A 56 -4.62 -15.42 -5.98
N VAL A 57 -3.48 -14.75 -5.90
CA VAL A 57 -3.28 -13.57 -5.05
C VAL A 57 -4.29 -12.48 -5.39
N LYS A 58 -4.43 -12.16 -6.68
CA LYS A 58 -5.38 -11.13 -7.15
C LYS A 58 -6.83 -11.52 -6.94
N SER A 59 -7.16 -12.82 -6.93
CA SER A 59 -8.52 -13.30 -6.64
C SER A 59 -9.00 -12.96 -5.23
N TRP A 60 -8.07 -12.72 -4.30
CA TRP A 60 -8.40 -12.29 -2.94
C TRP A 60 -8.74 -10.81 -2.86
N ASN A 61 -8.51 -10.03 -3.93
CA ASN A 61 -8.65 -8.57 -3.98
C ASN A 61 -7.92 -7.87 -2.80
N PRO A 62 -6.58 -8.02 -2.70
CA PRO A 62 -5.82 -7.42 -1.61
C PRO A 62 -5.71 -5.90 -1.77
N ASP A 63 -5.71 -5.20 -0.63
CA ASP A 63 -5.40 -3.77 -0.55
C ASP A 63 -3.94 -3.53 -0.94
N PHE A 64 -3.02 -4.35 -0.45
CA PHE A 64 -1.60 -4.35 -0.78
C PHE A 64 -0.97 -5.75 -0.70
N ILE A 65 0.25 -5.89 -1.22
CA ILE A 65 1.03 -7.11 -1.22
C ILE A 65 2.38 -6.83 -0.55
N ILE A 66 2.81 -7.69 0.36
CA ILE A 66 4.19 -7.74 0.84
C ILE A 66 4.86 -9.01 0.34
N THR A 67 6.18 -8.97 0.19
CA THR A 67 6.96 -10.18 -0.12
C THR A 67 7.94 -10.50 1.00
N VAL A 68 8.30 -11.78 1.13
CA VAL A 68 9.27 -12.28 2.12
C VAL A 68 10.64 -12.64 1.52
N GLY A 69 10.93 -12.18 0.30
CA GLY A 69 12.20 -12.40 -0.37
C GLY A 69 12.09 -13.21 -1.67
N ASP A 70 13.20 -13.21 -2.39
CA ASP A 70 13.43 -13.92 -3.65
C ASP A 70 12.36 -13.58 -4.68
N ASN A 71 12.46 -12.36 -5.20
CA ASN A 71 11.46 -11.72 -6.06
C ASN A 71 11.77 -11.84 -7.56
N ASN A 72 13.04 -12.08 -7.92
CA ASN A 72 13.51 -12.00 -9.30
C ASN A 72 14.52 -13.10 -9.61
N TYR A 73 14.02 -14.28 -9.96
CA TYR A 73 14.86 -15.41 -10.35
C TYR A 73 15.45 -15.26 -11.77
N PRO A 74 16.59 -15.92 -12.06
CA PRO A 74 17.35 -16.76 -11.14
C PRO A 74 18.35 -15.99 -10.26
N SER A 75 18.61 -14.71 -10.51
CA SER A 75 19.75 -14.02 -9.87
C SER A 75 19.61 -12.50 -9.74
N GLY A 76 18.38 -12.00 -9.58
CA GLY A 76 18.14 -10.58 -9.33
C GLY A 76 18.52 -9.68 -10.51
N ALA A 77 18.50 -10.19 -11.74
CA ALA A 77 19.02 -9.48 -12.92
C ALA A 77 18.06 -8.41 -13.45
N VAL A 78 18.62 -7.31 -13.98
CA VAL A 78 17.85 -6.23 -14.62
C VAL A 78 17.07 -6.71 -15.85
N SER A 79 17.60 -7.68 -16.59
CA SER A 79 16.96 -8.22 -17.80
C SER A 79 15.70 -9.04 -17.51
N THR A 80 15.50 -9.48 -16.27
CA THR A 80 14.39 -10.36 -15.89
C THR A 80 13.36 -9.69 -15.01
N ILE A 81 13.74 -8.63 -14.28
CA ILE A 81 12.90 -8.07 -13.20
C ILE A 81 11.50 -7.65 -13.64
N ASP A 82 11.37 -7.04 -14.82
CA ASP A 82 10.06 -6.57 -15.29
C ASP A 82 9.16 -7.72 -15.77
N ASN A 83 9.75 -8.74 -16.39
CA ASN A 83 9.01 -9.94 -16.79
C ASN A 83 8.62 -10.80 -15.58
N ASN A 84 9.48 -10.85 -14.56
CA ASN A 84 9.24 -11.65 -13.37
C ASN A 84 8.23 -11.01 -12.41
N ILE A 85 8.16 -9.67 -12.37
CA ILE A 85 7.37 -8.94 -11.39
C ILE A 85 6.29 -8.09 -12.08
N GLY A 86 6.70 -7.13 -12.91
CA GLY A 86 5.80 -6.18 -13.58
C GLY A 86 4.72 -6.84 -14.41
N GLN A 87 5.05 -7.93 -15.11
CA GLN A 87 4.10 -8.73 -15.88
C GLN A 87 2.87 -9.16 -15.05
N TYR A 88 3.06 -9.41 -13.75
CA TYR A 88 2.05 -10.01 -12.90
C TYR A 88 1.43 -9.05 -11.89
N TYR A 89 2.21 -8.07 -11.41
CA TYR A 89 1.84 -7.21 -10.27
C TYR A 89 1.99 -5.70 -10.54
N HIS A 90 2.21 -5.25 -11.79
CA HIS A 90 2.36 -3.81 -12.08
C HIS A 90 1.18 -2.98 -11.57
N ASP A 91 -0.04 -3.52 -11.55
CA ASP A 91 -1.26 -2.89 -11.03
C ASP A 91 -1.21 -2.58 -9.52
N PHE A 92 -0.17 -3.04 -8.82
CA PHE A 92 0.15 -2.71 -7.43
C PHE A 92 1.41 -1.83 -7.28
N ILE A 93 2.17 -1.56 -8.33
CA ILE A 93 3.47 -0.89 -8.24
C ILE A 93 3.35 0.57 -8.64
N SER A 94 3.92 1.48 -7.84
CA SER A 94 4.01 2.91 -8.18
C SER A 94 5.30 3.55 -7.64
N PRO A 95 5.99 4.40 -8.42
CA PRO A 95 5.84 4.52 -9.86
C PRO A 95 6.23 3.20 -10.54
N TYR A 96 5.54 2.85 -11.62
CA TYR A 96 5.89 1.71 -12.45
C TYR A 96 6.36 2.21 -13.81
N LEU A 97 7.56 1.80 -14.20
CA LEU A 97 8.21 2.24 -15.45
C LEU A 97 8.41 1.09 -16.45
N GLY A 98 7.82 -0.08 -16.16
CA GLY A 98 7.93 -1.29 -16.98
C GLY A 98 6.98 -1.30 -18.18
N LEU A 99 6.93 -2.44 -18.86
CA LEU A 99 6.29 -2.59 -20.17
C LEU A 99 4.83 -3.09 -20.12
N TRP A 100 4.42 -3.64 -18.98
CA TRP A 100 3.18 -4.43 -18.87
C TRP A 100 1.90 -3.66 -18.59
N GLY A 101 1.96 -2.33 -18.46
CA GLY A 101 0.79 -1.50 -18.21
C GLY A 101 1.14 -0.16 -17.57
N PRO A 102 0.14 0.66 -17.21
CA PRO A 102 0.35 1.98 -16.63
C PRO A 102 0.84 1.95 -15.17
N GLY A 103 0.72 0.82 -14.49
CA GLY A 103 1.03 0.70 -13.07
C GLY A 103 -0.10 1.16 -12.14
N ALA A 104 0.20 1.23 -10.84
CA ALA A 104 -0.67 1.80 -9.83
C ALA A 104 -0.46 3.31 -9.67
N THR A 105 -1.50 4.02 -9.22
CA THR A 105 -1.41 5.44 -8.85
C THR A 105 -0.78 5.66 -7.48
N ILE A 106 -0.86 4.66 -6.59
CA ILE A 106 -0.27 4.62 -5.25
C ILE A 106 0.44 3.28 -5.13
N ASN A 107 1.62 3.25 -4.52
CA ASN A 107 2.34 1.99 -4.33
C ASN A 107 1.61 1.09 -3.33
N ARG A 108 1.38 -0.16 -3.72
CA ARG A 108 0.68 -1.21 -2.98
C ARG A 108 1.45 -2.53 -3.02
N PHE A 109 2.72 -2.49 -3.41
CA PHE A 109 3.61 -3.64 -3.51
C PHE A 109 4.89 -3.34 -2.74
N PHE A 110 5.14 -4.10 -1.68
CA PHE A 110 6.19 -3.84 -0.70
C PHE A 110 7.08 -5.09 -0.56
N PRO A 111 8.04 -5.28 -1.48
CA PRO A 111 8.85 -6.48 -1.49
C PRO A 111 9.97 -6.42 -0.45
N SER A 112 10.33 -7.55 0.15
CA SER A 112 11.58 -7.71 0.91
C SER A 112 12.66 -8.34 0.05
N LEU A 113 13.93 -8.04 0.28
CA LEU A 113 15.04 -8.70 -0.41
C LEU A 113 15.27 -10.13 0.11
N GLY A 114 15.43 -11.09 -0.80
CA GLY A 114 15.96 -12.43 -0.51
C GLY A 114 17.35 -12.67 -1.12
N ASN A 115 17.92 -13.85 -0.90
CA ASN A 115 19.28 -14.16 -1.38
C ASN A 115 19.41 -14.18 -2.90
N HIS A 116 18.36 -14.53 -3.65
CA HIS A 116 18.38 -14.48 -5.11
C HIS A 116 18.40 -13.04 -5.64
N ASP A 117 17.80 -12.09 -4.94
CA ASP A 117 17.86 -10.67 -5.29
C ASP A 117 19.26 -10.09 -5.05
N TRP A 118 19.95 -10.59 -4.01
CA TRP A 118 21.33 -10.24 -3.67
C TRP A 118 22.39 -10.86 -4.58
N ALA A 119 22.01 -11.80 -5.45
CA ALA A 119 22.97 -12.43 -6.38
C ALA A 119 23.55 -11.42 -7.38
N THR A 120 22.80 -10.35 -7.70
CA THR A 120 23.36 -9.18 -8.39
C THR A 120 23.97 -8.21 -7.39
N THR A 121 25.16 -7.69 -7.71
CA THR A 121 25.92 -6.77 -6.85
C THR A 121 25.04 -5.66 -6.29
N GLY A 122 24.97 -5.59 -4.96
CA GLY A 122 24.23 -4.54 -4.25
C GLY A 122 22.71 -4.63 -4.38
N ALA A 123 22.15 -5.73 -4.91
CA ALA A 123 20.74 -5.83 -5.29
C ALA A 123 20.31 -4.66 -6.19
N GLN A 124 21.22 -4.13 -7.01
CA GLN A 124 21.00 -2.89 -7.74
C GLN A 124 19.74 -2.91 -8.62
N PRO A 125 19.43 -4.01 -9.36
CA PRO A 125 18.21 -4.05 -10.15
C PRO A 125 16.93 -3.92 -9.31
N TYR A 126 16.90 -4.46 -8.09
CA TYR A 126 15.78 -4.26 -7.17
C TYR A 126 15.64 -2.78 -6.78
N LEU A 127 16.75 -2.14 -6.41
CA LEU A 127 16.74 -0.72 -5.97
C LEU A 127 16.42 0.24 -7.12
N ASP A 128 16.80 -0.11 -8.35
CA ASP A 128 16.47 0.69 -9.54
C ASP A 128 15.00 0.51 -9.96
N TYR A 129 14.39 -0.63 -9.64
CA TYR A 129 13.05 -1.00 -10.12
C TYR A 129 11.93 -0.54 -9.20
N PHE A 130 12.14 -0.59 -7.88
CA PHE A 130 11.15 -0.14 -6.90
C PHE A 130 11.48 1.25 -6.36
N THR A 131 10.46 1.95 -5.87
CA THR A 131 10.64 3.12 -5.00
C THR A 131 9.97 2.82 -3.68
N LEU A 132 10.77 2.57 -2.64
CA LEU A 132 10.29 2.09 -1.34
C LEU A 132 10.69 3.06 -0.22
N PRO A 133 10.10 2.93 0.98
CA PRO A 133 10.47 3.80 2.07
C PRO A 133 11.92 3.59 2.55
N ASN A 134 12.42 4.59 3.28
CA ASN A 134 13.72 4.57 3.95
C ASN A 134 14.90 4.29 2.99
N ASN A 135 15.64 3.21 3.22
CA ASN A 135 16.78 2.80 2.41
C ASN A 135 16.41 1.69 1.42
N GLU A 136 15.12 1.40 1.28
CA GLU A 136 14.52 0.43 0.35
C GLU A 136 14.90 -1.04 0.61
N ARG A 137 15.90 -1.30 1.45
CA ARG A 137 16.34 -2.64 1.86
C ARG A 137 15.69 -3.09 3.16
N TYR A 138 15.49 -2.13 4.07
CA TYR A 138 14.88 -2.32 5.39
C TYR A 138 13.99 -1.12 5.67
N TYR A 139 12.69 -1.38 5.81
CA TYR A 139 11.70 -0.35 6.00
C TYR A 139 10.50 -0.91 6.74
N ASP A 140 9.71 0.00 7.30
CA ASP A 140 8.37 -0.25 7.80
C ASP A 140 7.36 0.49 6.92
N VAL A 141 6.13 -0.02 6.89
CA VAL A 141 4.98 0.63 6.27
C VAL A 141 3.81 0.55 7.23
N VAL A 142 2.97 1.59 7.21
CA VAL A 142 1.69 1.60 7.91
C VAL A 142 0.59 1.69 6.87
N TRP A 143 -0.34 0.75 6.90
CA TRP A 143 -1.50 0.72 6.00
C TRP A 143 -2.80 0.68 6.82
N GLY A 144 -3.36 1.87 7.06
CA GLY A 144 -4.52 1.99 7.94
C GLY A 144 -4.18 1.53 9.36
N PRO A 145 -4.87 0.52 9.92
CA PRO A 145 -4.61 -0.01 11.27
C PRO A 145 -3.46 -1.04 11.36
N VAL A 146 -2.79 -1.36 10.24
CA VAL A 146 -1.69 -2.35 10.16
C VAL A 146 -0.35 -1.65 10.11
#